data_AF-A0A497JLD2-F1
#
_entry.id   AF-A0A497JLD2-F1
#
_cell.length_a   1.000
_cell.length_b   1.000
_cell.length_c   1.000
_cell.angle_alpha   90.00
_cell.angle_beta   90.00
_cell.angle_gamma   90.00
#
_symmetry.space_group_name_H-M   'P 1'
#
loop_
_entity.id
_entity.type
_entity.pdbx_description
1 polymer ?
#
loop_
_entity_poly.entity_id
_entity_poly.type
_entity_poly.pdbx_seq_one_letter_code
_entity_poly.pdbx_strand_id
1 'polypeptide(L)'
;LRGIDNQPYVYDGGWITGSPGVVYMTDEAKENSNYYGIYPAEYQTATRALPSWIQGTYHLTATAILYQQVGQWIPAATFRHQTSGALVAIGFTRPPDIRVTGLALLSYYHPRIYREEFKATNTSRLVILQLAQMGG
;
A
#
# COMPACT_ATOMS: atom_id res chain seq x y z
N LEU A 1 8.52 11.45 2.28
CA LEU A 1 9.61 10.47 2.45
C LEU A 1 10.64 10.94 3.47
N ARG A 2 11.13 12.18 3.40
CA ARG A 2 12.05 12.72 4.42
C ARG A 2 11.55 12.67 5.86
N GLY A 3 10.27 12.94 6.10
CA GLY A 3 9.70 12.84 7.45
C GLY A 3 9.75 11.42 8.05
N ILE A 4 9.48 10.37 7.24
CA ILE A 4 9.57 8.98 7.73
C ILE A 4 11.02 8.53 7.96
N ASP A 5 11.97 9.14 7.24
CA ASP A 5 13.41 8.90 7.33
C ASP A 5 14.13 9.88 8.29
N ASN A 6 13.37 10.67 9.07
CA ASN A 6 13.89 11.66 10.02
C ASN A 6 14.91 12.67 9.42
N GLN A 7 14.73 13.01 8.14
CA GLN A 7 15.54 14.02 7.46
C GLN A 7 14.87 15.40 7.50
N PRO A 8 15.64 16.50 7.56
CA PRO A 8 15.11 17.85 7.41
C PRO A 8 14.30 18.02 6.12
N TYR A 9 13.22 18.80 6.21
CA TYR A 9 12.48 19.20 5.03
C TYR A 9 13.35 20.10 4.12
N VAL A 10 13.44 19.76 2.84
CA VAL A 10 13.97 20.65 1.80
C VAL A 10 13.02 20.54 0.61
N TYR A 11 12.62 21.68 0.06
CA TYR A 11 11.77 21.70 -1.12
C TYR A 11 12.52 21.11 -2.33
N ASP A 12 11.84 20.28 -3.11
CA ASP A 12 12.34 19.74 -4.37
C ASP A 12 11.23 19.82 -5.43
N GLY A 13 11.49 20.58 -6.49
CA GLY A 13 10.58 20.73 -7.64
C GLY A 13 10.68 19.59 -8.66
N GLY A 14 11.72 18.75 -8.55
CA GLY A 14 11.88 17.51 -9.29
C GLY A 14 10.93 16.46 -8.72
N TRP A 15 9.69 16.47 -9.18
CA TRP A 15 8.65 15.53 -8.77
C TRP A 15 9.16 14.07 -8.83
N ILE A 16 9.19 13.37 -7.70
CA ILE A 16 9.83 12.05 -7.53
C ILE A 16 9.04 10.88 -8.18
N THR A 17 7.80 11.10 -8.62
CA THR A 17 6.94 10.00 -9.08
C THR A 17 6.82 9.96 -10.61
N GLY A 18 6.53 8.79 -11.17
CA GLY A 18 6.45 8.57 -12.61
C GLY A 18 5.14 7.95 -13.06
N SER A 19 4.94 7.91 -14.39
CA SER A 19 3.75 7.39 -15.05
C SER A 19 4.07 6.14 -15.88
N PRO A 20 4.23 4.95 -15.26
CA PRO A 20 4.51 3.72 -16.00
C PRO A 20 3.33 3.22 -16.85
N GLY A 21 2.14 3.83 -16.75
CA GLY A 21 0.98 3.45 -17.54
C GLY A 21 0.14 2.38 -16.86
N VAL A 22 -0.37 1.43 -17.63
CA VAL A 22 -1.23 0.35 -17.12
C VAL A 22 -0.38 -0.66 -16.34
N VAL A 23 -0.83 -1.00 -15.13
CA VAL A 23 -0.18 -1.94 -14.22
C VAL A 23 -1.18 -3.01 -13.77
N TYR A 24 -0.67 -4.20 -13.46
CA TYR A 24 -1.49 -5.38 -13.14
C TYR A 24 -1.25 -5.83 -11.71
N MET A 25 -2.30 -6.31 -11.05
CA MET A 25 -2.26 -6.80 -9.68
C MET A 25 -1.34 -8.02 -9.57
N THR A 26 -0.56 -8.10 -8.48
CA THR A 26 0.29 -9.26 -8.18
C THR A 26 -0.55 -10.46 -7.73
N ASP A 27 -0.04 -11.68 -7.87
CA ASP A 27 -0.78 -12.87 -7.45
C ASP A 27 -0.97 -12.92 -5.92
N GLU A 28 0.03 -12.48 -5.14
CA GLU A 28 -0.08 -12.29 -3.69
C GLU A 28 -1.23 -11.33 -3.32
N ALA A 29 -1.40 -10.23 -4.07
CA ALA A 29 -2.50 -9.30 -3.84
C ALA A 29 -3.86 -9.89 -4.22
N LYS A 30 -3.94 -10.76 -5.23
CA LYS A 30 -5.16 -11.52 -5.54
C LYS A 30 -5.49 -12.52 -4.43
N GLU A 31 -4.50 -13.22 -3.90
CA GLU A 31 -4.66 -14.13 -2.75
C GLU A 31 -5.16 -13.37 -1.51
N ASN A 32 -4.56 -12.23 -1.20
CA ASN A 32 -5.01 -11.36 -0.12
C ASN A 32 -6.42 -10.80 -0.39
N SER A 33 -6.76 -10.49 -1.64
CA SER A 33 -8.11 -10.05 -2.02
C SER A 33 -9.15 -11.11 -1.68
N ASN A 34 -8.87 -12.37 -2.00
CA ASN A 34 -9.72 -13.51 -1.65
C ASN A 34 -9.80 -13.73 -0.14
N TYR A 35 -8.65 -13.66 0.56
CA TYR A 35 -8.58 -13.88 1.99
C TYR A 35 -9.39 -12.82 2.77
N TYR A 36 -9.21 -11.54 2.44
CA TYR A 36 -9.88 -10.43 3.13
C TYR A 36 -11.27 -10.08 2.57
N GLY A 37 -11.63 -10.62 1.40
CA GLY A 37 -12.90 -10.30 0.72
C GLY A 37 -12.95 -8.86 0.19
N ILE A 38 -11.81 -8.29 -0.19
CA ILE A 38 -11.68 -6.95 -0.76
C ILE A 38 -11.14 -7.10 -2.17
N TYR A 39 -11.90 -6.67 -3.18
CA TYR A 39 -11.57 -6.89 -4.59
C TYR A 39 -11.38 -5.58 -5.35
N PRO A 40 -10.18 -4.97 -5.34
CA PRO A 40 -9.83 -3.89 -6.26
C PRO A 40 -9.76 -4.39 -7.70
N ALA A 41 -9.76 -3.47 -8.68
CA ALA A 41 -9.58 -3.84 -10.08
C ALA A 41 -8.22 -4.51 -10.34
N GLU A 42 -8.18 -5.58 -11.13
CA GLU A 42 -6.95 -6.32 -11.45
C GLU A 42 -5.94 -5.50 -12.26
N TYR A 43 -6.36 -4.41 -12.87
CA TYR A 43 -5.48 -3.47 -13.57
C TYR A 43 -5.87 -2.02 -13.26
N GLN A 44 -4.88 -1.14 -13.25
CA GLN A 44 -5.00 0.30 -12.95
C GLN A 44 -4.03 1.10 -13.81
N THR A 45 -4.32 2.39 -14.03
CA THR A 45 -3.36 3.31 -14.67
C THR A 45 -2.59 4.06 -13.60
N ALA A 46 -1.28 3.81 -13.54
CA ALA A 46 -0.35 4.46 -12.63
C ALA A 46 0.27 5.71 -13.26
N THR A 47 0.02 6.86 -12.62
CA THR A 47 0.54 8.19 -13.01
C THR A 47 1.41 8.83 -11.94
N ARG A 48 1.53 8.19 -10.78
CA ARG A 48 2.30 8.68 -9.63
C ARG A 48 3.04 7.57 -8.88
N ALA A 49 3.60 6.62 -9.63
CA ALA A 49 4.35 5.50 -9.08
C ALA A 49 5.68 5.97 -8.47
N LEU A 50 6.09 5.37 -7.36
CA LEU A 50 7.37 5.68 -6.72
C LEU A 50 8.50 4.88 -7.37
N PRO A 51 9.69 5.47 -7.59
CA PRO A 51 10.79 4.75 -8.21
C PRO A 51 11.52 3.87 -7.18
N SER A 52 12.06 2.73 -7.59
CA SER A 52 12.66 1.74 -6.70
C SER A 52 13.88 2.25 -5.92
N TRP A 53 14.61 3.23 -6.47
CA TRP A 53 15.79 3.84 -5.84
C TRP A 53 15.47 4.56 -4.53
N ILE A 54 14.21 4.97 -4.29
CA ILE A 54 13.84 5.61 -3.02
C ILE A 54 14.09 4.71 -1.82
N GLN A 55 14.11 3.39 -2.03
CA GLN A 55 14.39 2.41 -0.99
C GLN A 55 15.78 2.60 -0.39
N GLY A 56 16.78 2.83 -1.25
CA GLY A 56 18.14 3.15 -0.80
C GLY A 56 18.25 4.56 -0.22
N THR A 57 17.60 5.55 -0.84
CA THR A 57 17.70 6.96 -0.43
C THR A 57 17.05 7.26 0.93
N TYR A 58 15.96 6.56 1.27
CA TYR A 58 15.17 6.82 2.47
C TYR A 58 15.07 5.59 3.38
N HIS A 59 16.00 4.64 3.27
CA HIS A 59 16.05 3.42 4.09
C HIS A 59 14.71 2.68 4.17
N LEU A 60 14.04 2.54 3.02
CA LEU A 60 12.74 1.89 2.90
C LEU A 60 12.90 0.49 2.31
N THR A 61 11.98 -0.40 2.66
CA THR A 61 11.75 -1.68 2.00
C THR A 61 10.32 -1.72 1.51
N ALA A 62 10.13 -1.91 0.20
CA ALA A 62 8.82 -2.16 -0.38
C ALA A 62 8.33 -3.54 0.06
N THR A 63 7.16 -3.58 0.67
CA THR A 63 6.47 -4.76 1.16
C THR A 63 4.99 -4.64 0.79
N ALA A 64 4.24 -5.75 0.83
CA ALA A 64 2.83 -5.76 0.43
C ALA A 64 2.63 -5.08 -0.95
N ILE A 65 3.39 -5.54 -1.95
CA ILE A 65 3.36 -4.98 -3.31
C ILE A 65 2.07 -5.43 -3.99
N LEU A 66 1.17 -4.48 -4.22
CA LEU A 66 -0.16 -4.81 -4.73
C LEU A 66 -0.23 -4.93 -6.25
N TYR A 67 0.59 -4.16 -6.96
CA TYR A 67 0.64 -4.15 -8.42
C TYR A 67 2.08 -4.31 -8.88
N GLN A 68 2.26 -5.07 -9.96
CA GLN A 68 3.55 -5.42 -10.52
C GLN A 68 4.38 -4.16 -10.84
N GLN A 69 5.66 -4.22 -10.48
CA GLN A 69 6.62 -3.17 -10.80
C GLN A 69 6.83 -3.10 -12.32
N VAL A 70 6.88 -1.88 -12.87
CA VAL A 70 7.15 -1.64 -14.30
C VAL A 70 8.45 -0.86 -14.43
N GLY A 71 9.49 -1.52 -14.94
CA GLY A 71 10.84 -0.97 -14.94
C GLY A 71 11.30 -0.64 -13.51
N GLN A 72 11.57 0.63 -13.23
CA GLN A 72 11.92 1.10 -11.89
C GLN A 72 10.72 1.57 -11.06
N TRP A 73 9.50 1.54 -11.59
CA TRP A 73 8.34 2.16 -10.96
C TRP A 73 7.52 1.16 -10.16
N ILE A 74 7.39 1.42 -8.87
CA ILE A 74 6.56 0.70 -7.90
C ILE A 74 5.20 1.42 -7.82
N PRO A 75 4.13 0.86 -8.41
CA PRO A 75 2.87 1.59 -8.58
C PRO A 75 2.07 1.68 -7.29
N ALA A 76 2.05 0.59 -6.51
CA ALA A 76 1.36 0.52 -5.24
C ALA A 76 2.02 -0.51 -4.31
N ALA A 77 2.53 -0.04 -3.17
CA ALA A 77 3.15 -0.87 -2.15
C ALA A 77 3.11 -0.16 -0.80
N THR A 78 3.35 -0.92 0.27
CA THR A 78 3.68 -0.37 1.58
C THR A 78 5.19 -0.29 1.72
N PHE A 79 5.72 0.90 2.01
CA PHE A 79 7.14 1.11 2.24
C PHE A 79 7.40 1.15 3.74
N ARG A 80 8.10 0.13 4.26
CA ARG A 80 8.50 0.07 5.66
C ARG A 80 9.88 0.69 5.82
N HIS A 81 10.02 1.63 6.74
CA HIS A 81 11.32 2.16 7.12
C HIS A 81 12.06 1.19 8.04
N GLN A 82 13.39 1.15 7.95
CA GLN A 82 14.23 0.23 8.72
C GLN A 82 14.08 0.41 10.25
N THR A 83 13.85 1.63 10.71
CA THR A 83 13.83 1.95 12.15
C THR A 83 12.57 2.69 12.62
N SER A 84 11.65 3.03 11.72
CA SER A 84 10.47 3.86 12.04
C SER A 84 9.16 3.19 11.55
N GLY A 85 8.23 3.98 11.02
CA GLY A 85 6.91 3.54 10.60
C GLY A 85 6.86 2.93 9.19
N ALA A 86 5.65 2.89 8.64
CA ALA A 86 5.39 2.46 7.27
C ALA A 86 4.50 3.48 6.55
N LEU A 87 4.68 3.58 5.24
CA LEU A 87 3.92 4.45 4.35
C LEU A 87 3.26 3.61 3.25
N VAL A 88 1.93 3.65 3.17
CA VAL A 88 1.22 3.11 2.01
C VAL A 88 1.28 4.15 0.89
N ALA A 89 1.88 3.79 -0.24
CA ALA A 89 1.97 4.66 -1.41
C ALA A 89 1.18 4.06 -2.57
N ILE A 90 0.18 4.80 -3.08
CA ILE A 90 -0.70 4.38 -4.18
C ILE A 90 -0.64 5.46 -5.27
N GLY A 91 -0.02 5.10 -6.39
CA GLY A 91 0.32 6.00 -7.47
C GLY A 91 -0.66 6.03 -8.65
N PHE A 92 -1.96 5.86 -8.42
CA PHE A 92 -2.95 5.70 -9.50
C PHE A 92 -3.61 7.01 -9.96
N THR A 93 -4.17 6.95 -11.16
CA THR A 93 -4.92 8.04 -11.78
C THR A 93 -6.28 8.24 -11.09
N ARG A 94 -6.73 9.49 -11.00
CA ARG A 94 -7.84 9.95 -10.16
C ARG A 94 -9.20 9.29 -10.45
N PRO A 95 -10.04 9.03 -9.42
CA PRO A 95 -9.70 8.77 -8.01
C PRO A 95 -9.24 7.30 -7.82
N PRO A 96 -8.17 7.04 -7.05
CA PRO A 96 -7.73 5.69 -6.78
C PRO A 96 -8.81 4.92 -6.02
N ASP A 97 -9.04 3.67 -6.41
CA ASP A 97 -9.97 2.76 -5.73
C ASP A 97 -9.55 2.59 -4.25
N ILE A 98 -10.40 3.04 -3.32
CA ILE A 98 -10.14 3.00 -1.88
C ILE A 98 -9.92 1.57 -1.35
N ARG A 99 -10.43 0.56 -2.07
CA ARG A 99 -10.21 -0.85 -1.76
C ARG A 99 -8.74 -1.23 -1.86
N VAL A 100 -7.96 -0.56 -2.72
CA VAL A 100 -6.50 -0.75 -2.80
C VAL A 100 -5.86 -0.37 -1.47
N THR A 101 -6.28 0.74 -0.84
CA THR A 101 -5.76 1.14 0.47
C THR A 101 -6.13 0.13 1.55
N GLY A 102 -7.38 -0.33 1.58
CA GLY A 102 -7.82 -1.36 2.52
C GLY A 102 -7.00 -2.64 2.35
N LEU A 103 -6.85 -3.11 1.11
CA LEU A 103 -6.04 -4.28 0.80
C LEU A 103 -4.56 -4.09 1.18
N ALA A 104 -3.99 -2.90 0.95
CA ALA A 104 -2.59 -2.61 1.31
C ALA A 104 -2.34 -2.74 2.81
N LEU A 105 -3.24 -2.16 3.62
CA LEU A 105 -3.15 -2.23 5.08
C LEU A 105 -3.28 -3.67 5.57
N LEU A 106 -4.25 -4.42 5.05
CA LEU A 106 -4.46 -5.82 5.46
C LEU A 106 -3.33 -6.74 4.97
N SER A 107 -2.84 -6.53 3.76
CA SER A 107 -1.67 -7.24 3.20
C SER A 107 -0.37 -6.88 3.93
N TYR A 108 -0.31 -5.75 4.64
CA TYR A 108 0.86 -5.39 5.44
C TYR A 108 0.77 -5.96 6.87
N TYR A 109 -0.34 -5.71 7.57
CA TYR A 109 -0.51 -6.11 8.97
C TYR A 109 -0.89 -7.57 9.17
N HIS A 110 -1.36 -8.25 8.12
CA HIS A 110 -1.77 -9.65 8.15
C HIS A 110 -2.72 -10.03 9.31
N PRO A 111 -3.80 -9.26 9.55
CA PRO A 111 -4.70 -9.60 10.65
C PRO A 111 -5.40 -10.93 10.38
N ARG A 112 -5.46 -11.80 11.40
CA ARG A 112 -6.21 -13.05 11.30
C ARG A 112 -7.70 -12.76 11.30
N ILE A 113 -8.41 -13.35 10.33
CA ILE A 113 -9.86 -13.35 10.32
C ILE A 113 -10.33 -14.47 11.25
N TYR A 114 -10.89 -14.09 12.40
CA TYR A 114 -11.54 -15.05 13.28
C TYR A 114 -12.84 -15.53 12.62
N ARG A 115 -13.03 -16.86 12.56
CA ARG A 115 -14.28 -17.44 12.09
C ARG A 115 -15.40 -17.05 13.04
N GLU A 116 -16.57 -16.77 12.49
CA GLU A 116 -17.82 -16.62 13.24
C GLU A 116 -18.08 -17.88 14.09
N GLU A 117 -17.71 -17.85 15.36
CA GLU A 117 -18.31 -18.78 16.35
C GLU A 117 -19.71 -18.30 16.77
N PHE A 118 -20.08 -17.07 16.40
CA PHE A 118 -21.40 -16.50 16.63
C PHE A 118 -22.21 -16.52 15.33
N LYS A 119 -23.05 -17.55 15.20
CA LYS A 119 -24.00 -17.78 14.08
C LYS A 119 -25.14 -16.73 14.06
N ALA A 120 -24.82 -15.46 13.87
CA ALA A 120 -25.82 -14.42 13.73
C ALA A 120 -25.99 -14.07 12.25
N THR A 121 -27.02 -14.63 11.63
CA THR A 121 -27.47 -14.27 10.27
C THR A 121 -27.77 -12.76 10.22
N ASN A 122 -27.41 -12.07 9.11
CA ASN A 122 -27.50 -10.60 8.94
C ASN A 122 -26.50 -9.76 9.77
N THR A 123 -25.34 -10.28 10.18
CA THR A 123 -24.31 -9.47 10.85
C THR A 123 -23.16 -9.08 9.92
N SER A 124 -22.59 -7.89 10.16
CA SER A 124 -21.42 -7.38 9.42
C SER A 124 -20.12 -7.85 10.08
N ARG A 125 -19.10 -8.16 9.28
CA ARG A 125 -17.75 -8.49 9.75
C ARG A 125 -17.09 -7.24 10.33
N LEU A 126 -16.70 -7.27 11.61
CA LEU A 126 -15.93 -6.21 12.24
C LEU A 126 -14.44 -6.59 12.23
N VAL A 127 -13.64 -5.89 11.42
CA VAL A 127 -12.17 -5.96 11.47
C VAL A 127 -11.68 -4.73 12.21
N ILE A 128 -11.12 -4.91 13.41
CA ILE A 128 -10.52 -3.82 14.17
C ILE A 128 -9.03 -3.76 13.81
N LEU A 129 -8.65 -2.72 13.08
CA LEU A 129 -7.25 -2.38 12.84
C LEU A 129 -6.87 -1.26 13.80
N GLN A 130 -6.10 -1.56 14.84
CA GLN A 130 -5.60 -0.53 15.75
C GLN A 130 -4.43 0.20 15.07
N LEU A 131 -4.77 1.31 14.40
CA LEU A 131 -3.78 2.24 13.87
C LEU A 131 -3.32 3.15 15.02
N ALA A 132 -2.07 3.00 15.44
CA ALA A 132 -1.48 3.95 16.37
C ALA A 132 -1.19 5.27 15.64
N GLN A 133 -1.56 6.39 16.26
CA GLN A 133 -1.15 7.73 15.82
C GLN A 133 0.35 7.88 16.07
N MET A 134 1.18 7.90 15.02
CA MET A 134 2.53 8.45 15.13
C MET A 134 2.42 9.96 14.91
N GLY A 135 2.36 10.71 16.02
CA GLY A 135 2.38 12.17 16.01
C GLY A 135 3.81 12.73 16.10
N GLY A 136 4.02 13.90 15.49
CA GLY A 136 5.21 14.75 15.65
C GLY A 136 5.96 14.98 14.36
#